data_AF-A0A1C2GH97-F1
#
_entry.id   AF-A0A1C2GH97-F1
#
_cell.length_a   1.000
_cell.length_b   1.000
_cell.length_c   1.000
_cell.angle_alpha   90.00
_cell.angle_beta   90.00
_cell.angle_gamma   90.00
#
_symmetry.space_group_name_H-M   'P 1'
#
loop_
_entity.id
_entity.type
_entity.pdbx_description
1 polymer ?
#
loop_
_entity_poly.entity_id
_entity_poly.type
_entity_poly.pdbx_seq_one_letter_code
_entity_poly.pdbx_strand_id
1 'polypeptide(L)' 'MNPKYRKPVTLFLASFLLIGLGMLSHVQHWPGDDIIFGAGMLVQMFSILWLIVVIIKPEKK' A
#
# COMPACT_ATOMS: atom_id res chain seq x y z
N MET A 1 4.43 8.49 17.20
CA MET A 1 4.98 7.72 16.06
C MET A 1 6.08 8.54 15.41
N ASN A 2 7.30 7.99 15.27
CA ASN A 2 8.43 8.74 14.71
C ASN A 2 8.09 9.19 13.26
N PRO A 3 8.21 10.48 12.91
CA PRO A 3 7.71 11.04 11.66
C PRO A 3 8.26 10.36 10.40
N LYS A 4 9.42 9.69 10.50
CA LYS A 4 10.02 8.89 9.42
C LYS A 4 9.13 7.74 8.94
N TYR A 5 8.38 7.10 9.84
CA TYR A 5 7.52 5.95 9.52
C TYR A 5 6.11 6.38 9.13
N ARG A 6 5.72 7.62 9.44
CA ARG A 6 4.35 8.09 9.26
C ARG A 6 3.92 8.01 7.80
N LYS A 7 4.76 8.51 6.88
CA LYS A 7 4.51 8.48 5.42
C LYS A 7 4.34 7.07 4.84
N PRO A 8 5.31 6.14 4.99
CA PRO A 8 5.16 4.80 4.42
C PRO A 8 4.04 3.99 5.09
N VAL A 9 3.74 4.21 6.37
CA VAL A 9 2.59 3.54 7.02
C VAL A 9 1.26 4.11 6.51
N THR A 10 1.13 5.41 6.29
CA THR A 10 -0.08 5.96 5.64
C THR A 10 -0.26 5.44 4.22
N LEU A 11 0.83 5.29 3.46
CA LEU A 11 0.77 4.70 2.11
C LEU A 11 0.27 3.25 2.18
N PHE A 12 0.79 2.47 3.13
CA PHE A 12 0.40 1.06 3.34
C PHE A 12 -1.08 0.93 3.69
N LEU A 13 -1.59 1.77 4.59
CA LEU A 13 -3.01 1.77 4.94
C LEU A 13 -3.88 2.17 3.74
N ALA A 14 -3.45 3.17 2.97
CA ALA A 14 -4.17 3.63 1.80
C ALA A 14 -4.24 2.56 0.70
N SER A 15 -3.15 1.85 0.43
CA SER A 15 -3.16 0.73 -0.53
C SER A 15 -3.99 -0.45 -0.05
N PHE A 16 -4.07 -0.69 1.27
CA PHE A 16 -4.95 -1.72 1.81
C PHE A 16 -6.43 -1.40 1.54
N LEU A 17 -6.83 -0.13 1.71
CA LEU A 17 -8.18 0.32 1.34
C LEU A 17 -8.43 0.19 -0.17
N LEU A 18 -7.43 0.48 -0.99
CA LEU A 18 -7.53 0.41 -2.45
C LEU A 18 -7.67 -1.04 -2.94
N ILE A 19 -6.96 -1.99 -2.31
CA ILE A 19 -7.13 -3.42 -2.53
C ILE A 19 -8.53 -3.87 -2.10
N GLY A 20 -9.02 -3.41 -0.93
CA GLY A 20 -10.37 -3.70 -0.46
C GLY A 20 -11.46 -3.22 -1.43
N LEU A 21 -11.29 -2.03 -1.99
CA LEU A 21 -12.15 -1.51 -3.06
C LEU A 21 -12.04 -2.33 -4.35
N GLY A 22 -10.83 -2.74 -4.74
CA GLY A 22 -10.61 -3.63 -5.88
C GLY A 22 -11.31 -4.98 -5.71
N MET A 23 -11.25 -5.59 -4.52
CA MET A 23 -11.97 -6.81 -4.20
C MET A 23 -13.49 -6.63 -4.27
N LEU A 24 -14.02 -5.53 -3.74
CA LEU A 24 -15.44 -5.22 -3.83
C LEU A 24 -15.89 -5.07 -5.29
N SER A 25 -15.10 -4.36 -6.11
CA SER A 25 -15.35 -4.23 -7.55
C SER A 25 -15.31 -5.58 -8.26
N HIS A 26 -14.38 -6.47 -7.88
CA HIS A 26 -14.27 -7.82 -8.45
C HIS A 26 -15.51 -8.67 -8.12
N VAL A 27 -15.98 -8.61 -6.86
CA VAL A 27 -17.22 -9.29 -6.45
C VAL A 27 -18.44 -8.73 -7.20
N GLN A 28 -18.47 -7.42 -7.42
CA GLN A 28 -19.55 -6.74 -8.14
C GLN A 28 -19.43 -6.86 -9.67
N HIS A 29 -18.41 -7.54 -10.20
CA HIS A 29 -18.11 -7.66 -11.64
C HIS A 29 -18.06 -6.30 -12.36
N TRP A 30 -17.53 -5.28 -11.66
CA TRP A 30 -17.38 -3.96 -12.24
C TRP A 30 -16.29 -3.98 -13.33
N PRO A 31 -16.52 -3.31 -14.47
CA PRO A 31 -15.53 -3.29 -15.54
C PRO A 31 -14.24 -2.59 -15.08
N GLY A 32 -13.10 -3.30 -15.18
CA GLY A 32 -11.80 -2.78 -14.78
C GLY A 32 -11.41 -3.06 -13.32
N ASP A 33 -12.14 -3.95 -12.66
CA ASP A 33 -11.81 -4.55 -11.36
C ASP A 33 -10.37 -5.08 -11.27
N ASP A 34 -9.91 -5.82 -12.28
CA ASP A 34 -8.55 -6.37 -12.32
C ASP A 34 -7.48 -5.27 -12.27
N ILE A 35 -7.77 -4.11 -12.89
CA ILE A 35 -6.85 -2.97 -12.93
C ILE A 35 -6.78 -2.31 -11.56
N ILE A 36 -7.93 -2.11 -10.89
CA ILE A 36 -8.00 -1.48 -9.56
C ILE A 36 -7.32 -2.39 -8.53
N PHE A 37 -7.61 -3.69 -8.57
CA PHE A 37 -7.01 -4.67 -7.69
C PHE A 37 -5.50 -4.80 -7.93
N GLY A 38 -5.07 -4.90 -9.19
CA GLY A 38 -3.66 -4.95 -9.56
C GLY A 38 -2.88 -3.69 -9.18
N ALA A 39 -3.46 -2.51 -9.37
CA ALA A 39 -2.86 -1.24 -8.94
C ALA A 39 -2.71 -1.19 -7.42
N GLY A 40 -3.74 -1.61 -6.67
CA GLY A 40 -3.67 -1.71 -5.20
C GLY A 40 -2.55 -2.63 -4.73
N MET A 41 -2.41 -3.81 -5.36
CA MET A 41 -1.34 -4.77 -5.08
C MET A 41 0.06 -4.21 -5.34
N LEU A 42 0.25 -3.47 -6.44
CA LEU A 42 1.53 -2.83 -6.76
C LEU A 42 1.89 -1.75 -5.72
N VAL A 43 0.95 -0.88 -5.37
CA VAL A 43 1.18 0.16 -4.36
C VAL A 43 1.49 -0.47 -2.99
N GLN A 44 0.79 -1.55 -2.64
CA GLN A 44 1.05 -2.29 -1.41
C GLN A 44 2.46 -2.87 -1.37
N MET A 45 2.91 -3.49 -2.46
CA MET A 45 4.28 -4.02 -2.60
C MET A 45 5.33 -2.92 -2.42
N PHE A 46 5.18 -1.78 -3.12
CA PHE A 46 6.07 -0.64 -2.96
C PHE A 46 6.08 -0.10 -1.54
N SER A 47 4.91 -0.04 -0.89
CA SER A 47 4.79 0.44 0.48
C SER A 47 5.54 -0.45 1.48
N ILE A 48 5.47 -1.78 1.30
CA ILE A 48 6.18 -2.74 2.14
C ILE A 48 7.70 -2.58 1.95
N LEU A 49 8.17 -2.51 0.70
CA LEU A 49 9.58 -2.29 0.41
C LEU A 49 10.09 -0.98 1.02
N TRP A 50 9.31 0.10 0.93
CA TRP A 50 9.66 1.38 1.56
C TRP A 50 9.75 1.24 3.09
N LEU A 51 8.77 0.57 3.72
CA LEU A 51 8.78 0.32 5.16
C LEU A 51 10.03 -0.45 5.61
N ILE A 52 10.40 -1.51 4.88
CA ILE A 52 11.62 -2.28 5.11
C ILE A 52 12.85 -1.37 5.04
N VAL A 53 12.96 -0.55 3.99
CA VAL A 53 14.08 0.40 3.83
C VAL A 53 14.14 1.40 4.99
N VAL A 54 13.00 1.94 5.43
CA VAL A 54 12.96 2.91 6.53
C VAL A 54 13.32 2.27 7.87
N ILE A 55 12.95 1.01 8.09
CA ILE A 55 13.32 0.25 9.30
C ILE A 55 14.81 -0.10 9.30
N ILE A 56 15.36 -0.53 8.16
CA ILE A 56 16.77 -0.93 8.05
C ILE A 56 17.69 0.29 8.05
N LYS A 57 17.24 1.44 7.55
CA LYS A 57 18.07 2.65 7.45
C LYS A 57 18.52 3.07 8.85
N PRO A 58 19.82 2.99 9.18
CA PRO A 58 20.30 3.37 10.49
C PRO A 58 19.99 4.84 10.72
N GLU A 59 19.41 5.17 11.88
CA GLU A 59 19.33 6.55 12.31
C GLU A 59 20.77 7.03 12.51
N LYS A 60 21.27 7.84 11.56
CA LYS A 60 22.52 8.59 11.77
C LYS A 60 22.32 9.40 13.07
N LYS A 61 23.00 8.96 14.13
CA LYS A 61 23.20 9.70 15.36
C LYS A 61 24.01 10.97 15.06
#